data_AF-A0A940ZSA0-F1
#
_entry.id   AF-A0A940ZSA0-F1
#
_cell.length_a   1.000
_cell.length_b   1.000
_cell.length_c   1.000
_cell.angle_alpha   90.00
_cell.angle_beta   90.00
_cell.angle_gamma   90.00
#
_symmetry.space_group_name_H-M   'P 1'
#
loop_
_entity.id
_entity.type
_entity.pdbx_description
1 polymer ?
#
loop_
_entity_poly.entity_id
_entity_poly.type
_entity_poly.pdbx_seq_one_letter_code
_entity_poly.pdbx_strand_id
1 'polypeptide(L)'
;MLLMIETMEQMGMGGAHLHCRTGLANEYMGEEFLNLVKNSNKELTDRKLFTWLYDEDRWPSGFGGGLVTKDHSNRIRNLVFLPGILNQTDSKDIQLSSSGCLYGCIGGSPLV
;
A
#
# COMPACT_ATOMS: atom_id res chain seq x y z
N MET A 1 16.14 15.66 -7.84
CA MET A 1 15.57 14.57 -8.66
C MET A 1 16.25 14.46 -10.03
N LEU A 2 16.26 15.52 -10.84
CA LEU A 2 16.90 15.50 -12.18
C LEU A 2 18.38 15.10 -12.15
N LEU A 3 19.17 15.62 -11.19
CA LEU A 3 20.57 15.22 -11.00
C LEU A 3 20.74 13.72 -10.73
N MET A 4 19.79 13.08 -10.04
CA MET A 4 19.86 11.64 -9.78
C MET A 4 19.66 10.83 -11.06
N ILE A 5 18.74 11.27 -11.94
CA ILE A 5 18.48 10.64 -13.23
C ILE A 5 19.74 10.71 -14.11
N GLU A 6 20.36 11.88 -14.19
CA GLU A 6 21.62 12.06 -14.92
C GLU A 6 22.75 11.18 -14.37
N THR A 7 22.88 11.11 -13.04
CA THR A 7 23.91 10.28 -12.41
C THR A 7 23.67 8.79 -12.70
N MET A 8 22.42 8.33 -12.61
CA MET A 8 22.06 6.94 -12.93
C MET A 8 22.36 6.59 -14.39
N GLU A 9 22.10 7.51 -15.33
CA GLU A 9 22.46 7.35 -16.73
C GLU A 9 23.98 7.24 -16.93
N GLN A 10 24.76 8.14 -16.31
CA GLN A 10 26.23 8.12 -16.39
C GLN A 10 26.82 6.82 -15.81
N MET A 11 26.16 6.23 -14.82
CA MET A 11 26.51 4.91 -14.26
C MET A 11 26.10 3.73 -15.15
N GLY A 12 25.40 3.97 -16.27
CA GLY A 12 24.93 2.94 -17.19
C GLY A 12 23.63 2.25 -16.76
N MET A 13 22.84 2.85 -15.87
CA MET A 13 21.53 2.31 -15.49
C MET A 13 20.50 2.58 -16.58
N GLY A 14 19.66 1.59 -16.88
CA GLY A 14 18.65 1.67 -17.95
C GLY A 14 17.36 2.42 -17.58
N GLY A 15 17.20 2.90 -16.35
CA GLY A 15 15.96 3.53 -15.89
C GLY A 15 15.81 3.60 -14.38
N ALA A 16 14.63 4.06 -13.93
CA ALA A 16 14.33 4.25 -12.52
C ALA A 16 12.89 3.83 -12.15
N HIS A 17 12.72 3.45 -10.88
CA HIS A 17 11.41 3.29 -10.24
C HIS A 17 11.15 4.50 -9.35
N LEU A 18 10.06 5.22 -9.63
CA LEU A 18 9.58 6.32 -8.82
C LEU A 18 8.77 5.76 -7.65
N HIS A 19 9.31 5.89 -6.45
CA HIS A 19 8.69 5.36 -5.23
C HIS A 19 8.73 6.42 -4.14
N CYS A 20 7.56 6.79 -3.61
CA CYS A 20 7.49 7.66 -2.45
C CYS A 20 7.80 6.88 -1.15
N ARG A 21 8.53 7.52 -0.25
CA ARG A 21 9.04 6.92 0.99
C ARG A 21 8.78 7.87 2.16
N THR A 22 9.08 7.40 3.37
CA THR A 22 9.05 8.22 4.58
C THR A 22 9.84 9.50 4.38
N GLY A 23 9.26 10.64 4.77
CA GLY A 23 9.84 11.96 4.53
C GLY A 23 9.34 12.64 3.26
N LEU A 24 8.31 12.09 2.58
CA LEU A 24 7.59 12.82 1.54
C LEU A 24 6.99 14.10 2.15
N ALA A 25 7.44 15.26 1.67
CA ALA A 25 6.94 16.56 2.11
C ALA A 25 5.57 16.90 1.48
N ASN A 26 5.33 16.38 0.28
CA ASN A 26 4.18 16.71 -0.54
C ASN A 26 3.05 15.72 -0.28
N GLU A 27 1.80 16.13 -0.52
CA GLU A 27 0.66 15.22 -0.41
C GLU A 27 0.76 14.10 -1.44
N TYR A 28 0.67 12.85 -0.97
CA TYR A 28 0.67 11.68 -1.85
C TYR A 28 -0.55 11.70 -2.78
N MET A 29 -0.31 11.48 -4.08
CA MET A 29 -1.31 11.63 -5.15
C MET A 29 -1.92 13.04 -5.28
N GLY A 30 -1.38 14.03 -4.57
CA GLY A 30 -1.72 15.44 -4.76
C GLY A 30 -1.17 16.00 -6.07
N GLU A 31 -1.60 17.20 -6.44
CA GLU A 31 -1.21 17.85 -7.70
C GLU A 31 0.31 18.02 -7.82
N GLU A 32 0.97 18.49 -6.75
CA GLU A 32 2.41 18.69 -6.75
C GLU A 32 3.19 17.39 -6.94
N PHE A 33 2.77 16.32 -6.25
CA PHE A 33 3.35 14.98 -6.41
C PHE A 33 3.20 14.48 -7.85
N LEU A 34 2.00 14.58 -8.43
CA LEU A 34 1.75 14.13 -9.80
C LEU A 34 2.54 14.95 -10.82
N ASN A 35 2.72 16.25 -10.59
CA ASN A 35 3.56 17.09 -11.44
C ASN A 35 5.05 16.70 -11.36
N LEU A 36 5.55 16.38 -10.17
CA LEU A 36 6.91 15.86 -9.98
C LEU A 36 7.13 14.51 -10.69
N VAL A 37 6.15 13.60 -10.62
CA VAL A 37 6.18 12.32 -11.35
C VAL A 37 6.19 12.56 -12.85
N LYS A 38 5.31 13.42 -13.39
CA LYS A 38 5.27 13.78 -14.81
C LYS A 38 6.61 14.35 -15.29
N ASN A 39 7.20 15.27 -14.52
CA ASN A 39 8.49 15.89 -14.86
C ASN A 39 9.61 14.86 -14.88
N SER A 40 9.63 13.92 -13.92
CA SER A 40 10.62 12.85 -13.86
C SER A 40 10.48 11.87 -15.02
N ASN A 41 9.24 11.47 -15.35
CA ASN A 41 8.96 10.62 -16.50
C ASN A 41 9.37 11.29 -17.82
N LYS A 42 9.13 12.59 -17.96
CA LYS A 42 9.57 13.36 -19.12
C LYS A 42 11.09 13.33 -19.26
N GLU A 43 11.83 13.61 -18.19
CA GLU A 43 13.29 13.61 -18.19
C GLU A 43 13.88 12.24 -18.58
N LEU A 44 13.36 11.16 -17.97
CA LEU A 44 13.78 9.79 -18.28
C LEU A 44 13.46 9.43 -19.74
N THR A 45 12.28 9.80 -20.24
CA THR A 45 11.86 9.53 -21.62
C THR A 45 12.74 10.27 -22.63
N ASP A 46 13.04 11.55 -22.38
CA ASP A 46 13.89 12.36 -23.26
C ASP A 46 15.32 11.76 -23.37
N ARG A 47 15.77 11.08 -22.31
CA ARG A 47 17.05 10.33 -22.25
C ARG A 47 16.96 8.87 -22.74
N LYS A 48 15.79 8.43 -23.20
CA LYS A 48 15.52 7.03 -23.62
C LYS A 48 15.73 5.99 -22.50
N LEU A 49 15.45 6.39 -21.26
CA LEU A 49 15.51 5.55 -20.07
C LEU A 49 14.10 5.06 -19.67
N PHE A 50 14.04 3.88 -19.05
CA PHE A 50 12.78 3.34 -18.55
C PHE A 50 12.31 4.04 -17.28
N THR A 51 11.00 4.28 -17.19
CA THR A 51 10.36 4.83 -15.99
C THR A 51 9.28 3.89 -15.52
N TRP A 52 9.31 3.54 -14.23
CA TRP A 52 8.27 2.80 -13.55
C TRP A 52 7.75 3.62 -12.37
N LEU A 53 6.48 3.52 -12.06
CA LEU A 53 5.87 4.18 -10.91
C LEU A 53 5.37 3.11 -9.94
N TYR A 54 5.76 3.24 -8.68
CA TYR A 54 5.15 2.50 -7.59
C TYR A 54 4.08 3.39 -6.94
N ASP A 55 2.83 3.10 -7.27
CA ASP A 55 1.63 3.84 -6.89
C ASP A 55 1.17 3.46 -5.47
N GLU A 56 2.06 3.57 -4.49
CA GLU A 56 1.75 3.31 -3.09
C GLU A 56 2.53 4.25 -2.17
N ASP A 57 1.89 4.72 -1.10
CA ASP A 57 2.54 5.50 -0.05
C ASP A 57 3.32 4.58 0.88
N ARG A 58 4.65 4.51 0.66
CA ARG A 58 5.59 3.66 1.38
C ARG A 58 5.39 2.17 1.07
N TRP A 59 4.66 1.44 1.92
CA TRP A 59 4.46 -0.02 1.91
C TRP A 59 3.39 -0.37 2.96
N PRO A 60 2.66 -1.52 2.84
CA PRO A 60 2.64 -2.54 1.77
C PRO A 60 1.79 -2.12 0.55
N SER A 61 1.81 -2.86 -0.57
CA SER A 61 0.94 -2.52 -1.72
C SER A 61 -0.55 -2.72 -1.42
N GLY A 62 -1.40 -1.84 -1.97
CA GLY A 62 -2.84 -2.04 -2.11
C GLY A 62 -3.71 -1.15 -1.21
N PHE A 63 -3.11 -0.32 -0.35
CA PHE A 63 -3.88 0.60 0.50
C PHE A 63 -3.85 2.05 -0.02
N GLY A 64 -2.87 2.41 -0.86
CA GLY A 64 -2.71 3.73 -1.47
C GLY A 64 -2.61 4.83 -0.42
N GLY A 65 -1.78 4.66 0.62
CA GLY A 65 -1.75 5.60 1.76
C GLY A 65 -3.04 5.63 2.59
N GLY A 66 -3.91 4.64 2.41
CA GLY A 66 -5.22 4.53 3.05
C GLY A 66 -6.35 5.12 2.20
N LEU A 67 -6.05 5.72 1.04
CA LEU A 67 -7.06 6.27 0.14
C LEU A 67 -7.99 5.19 -0.39
N VAL A 68 -7.45 4.02 -0.72
CA VAL A 68 -8.22 2.88 -1.27
C VAL A 68 -9.11 2.26 -0.19
N THR A 69 -8.56 2.06 1.00
CA THR A 69 -9.22 1.35 2.10
C THR A 69 -10.18 2.21 2.92
N LYS A 70 -10.31 3.51 2.60
CA LYS A 70 -11.40 4.37 3.10
C LYS A 70 -12.75 3.72 2.82
N ASP A 71 -12.95 3.23 1.60
CA ASP A 71 -14.10 2.41 1.27
C ASP A 71 -13.96 1.02 1.92
N HIS A 72 -14.95 0.66 2.72
CA HIS A 72 -15.04 -0.66 3.36
C HIS A 72 -15.02 -1.81 2.35
N SER A 73 -15.55 -1.60 1.14
CA SER A 73 -15.61 -2.63 0.10
C SER A 73 -14.22 -3.09 -0.37
N ASN A 74 -13.24 -2.19 -0.32
CA ASN A 74 -11.86 -2.38 -0.78
C ASN A 74 -10.90 -2.79 0.34
N ARG A 75 -11.39 -3.00 1.57
CA ARG A 75 -10.55 -3.46 2.67
C ARG A 75 -10.19 -4.92 2.50
N ILE A 76 -9.01 -5.28 3.02
CA ILE A 76 -8.57 -6.67 3.07
C ILE A 76 -9.63 -7.55 3.74
N ARG A 77 -9.90 -8.70 3.13
CA ARG A 77 -10.78 -9.72 3.69
C ARG A 77 -9.92 -10.87 4.20
N ASN A 78 -10.24 -11.34 5.40
CA ASN A 78 -9.53 -12.45 6.02
C ASN A 78 -10.44 -13.68 5.97
N LEU A 79 -9.88 -14.82 5.54
CA LEU A 79 -10.47 -16.12 5.79
C LEU A 79 -10.02 -16.58 7.18
N VAL A 80 -10.97 -16.91 8.03
CA VAL A 80 -10.71 -17.32 9.41
C VAL A 80 -11.13 -18.76 9.60
N PHE A 81 -10.26 -19.55 10.24
CA PHE A 81 -10.60 -20.88 10.72
C PHE A 81 -10.86 -20.84 12.22
N LEU A 82 -11.97 -21.44 12.63
CA LEU A 82 -12.36 -21.53 14.04
C LEU A 82 -12.37 -23.00 14.47
N PRO A 83 -11.78 -23.35 15.62
CA PRO A 83 -11.88 -24.68 16.18
C PRO A 83 -13.24 -24.85 16.86
N GLY A 84 -14.31 -25.03 16.08
CA GLY A 84 -15.65 -25.24 16.62
C GLY A 84 -16.75 -25.22 15.56
N ILE A 85 -17.92 -25.77 15.91
CA ILE A 85 -19.13 -25.66 15.09
C ILE A 85 -19.79 -24.32 15.40
N LEU A 86 -19.95 -23.47 14.38
CA LEU A 86 -20.70 -22.22 14.50
C LEU A 86 -22.20 -22.49 14.43
N ASN A 87 -22.95 -22.10 15.44
CA ASN A 87 -24.39 -21.96 15.30
C ASN A 87 -24.70 -20.59 14.67
N GLN A 88 -25.82 -20.46 13.94
CA GLN A 88 -26.16 -19.23 13.21
C GLN A 88 -26.19 -17.97 14.10
N THR A 89 -26.50 -18.13 15.40
CA THR A 89 -26.47 -17.07 16.41
C THR A 89 -25.07 -16.57 16.75
N ASP A 90 -24.05 -17.44 16.70
CA ASP A 90 -22.67 -17.12 17.12
C ASP A 90 -21.95 -16.22 16.10
N SER A 91 -22.45 -16.17 14.87
CA SER A 91 -21.84 -15.41 13.76
C SER A 91 -21.82 -13.89 13.97
N LYS A 92 -22.74 -13.35 14.78
CA LYS A 92 -22.84 -11.89 15.02
C LYS A 92 -21.87 -11.40 16.10
N ASP A 93 -21.41 -12.28 16.97
CA ASP A 93 -20.55 -11.94 18.11
C ASP A 93 -19.06 -12.11 17.81
N ILE A 94 -18.72 -12.65 16.64
CA ILE A 94 -17.35 -12.80 16.16
C ILE A 94 -16.89 -11.48 15.54
N GLN A 95 -16.02 -10.76 16.24
CA GLN A 95 -15.40 -9.54 15.74
C GLN A 95 -13.96 -9.82 15.32
N LEU A 96 -13.53 -9.23 14.22
CA LEU A 96 -12.13 -9.24 13.77
C LEU A 96 -11.54 -7.87 14.04
N SER A 97 -10.39 -7.85 14.71
CA SER A 97 -9.57 -6.64 14.75
C SER A 97 -9.00 -6.29 13.38
N SER A 98 -8.57 -5.04 13.24
CA SER A 98 -7.89 -4.52 12.06
C SER A 98 -6.60 -5.27 11.69
N SER A 99 -6.00 -6.03 12.62
CA SER A 99 -4.83 -6.89 12.39
C SER A 99 -5.19 -8.33 12.01
N GLY A 100 -6.49 -8.65 11.84
CA GLY A 100 -6.96 -10.00 11.52
C GLY A 100 -7.00 -10.97 12.71
N CYS A 101 -6.75 -10.48 13.93
CA CYS A 101 -6.92 -11.26 15.15
C CYS A 101 -8.39 -11.25 15.58
N LEU A 102 -8.93 -12.39 15.99
CA LEU A 102 -10.31 -12.48 16.49
C LEU A 102 -10.44 -11.92 17.91
N TYR A 103 -11.51 -11.19 18.12
CA TYR A 103 -11.98 -10.77 19.43
C TYR A 103 -13.44 -11.20 19.57
N GLY A 104 -13.73 -11.99 20.60
CA GLY A 104 -15.07 -12.48 20.85
C GLY A 104 -15.03 -13.58 21.91
N CYS A 105 -15.77 -13.38 23.00
CA CYS A 105 -15.96 -14.40 24.02
C CYS A 105 -16.96 -15.44 23.51
N ILE A 106 -16.50 -16.42 22.73
CA ILE A 106 -17.18 -17.72 22.75
C ILE A 106 -17.00 -18.26 24.17
N GLY A 107 -18.09 -18.31 24.94
CA GLY A 107 -18.07 -18.72 26.34
C GLY A 107 -17.38 -20.08 26.51
N GLY A 108 -16.13 -20.05 26.97
CA GLY A 108 -15.36 -21.26 27.19
C GLY A 108 -13.86 -21.06 27.05
N SER A 109 -13.25 -20.47 28.09
CA SER A 109 -11.80 -20.47 28.42
C SER A 109 -10.79 -19.99 27.35
N PRO A 110 -9.79 -19.18 27.73
CA PRO A 110 -8.75 -18.75 26.80
C PRO A 110 -7.93 -19.97 26.35
N LEU A 111 -7.88 -20.21 25.04
CA LEU A 111 -6.89 -21.10 24.45
C LEU A 111 -5.54 -20.38 24.55
N VAL A 112 -4.65 -21.01 25.32
CA VAL A 112 -3.26 -20.64 25.58
C VAL A 112 -2.45 -20.58 24.29
#